data_AF-A0A0G0LRI4-F1
#
_entry.id   AF-A0A0G0LRI4-F1
#
_cell.length_a   1.000
_cell.length_b   1.000
_cell.length_c   1.000
_cell.angle_alpha   90.00
_cell.angle_beta   90.00
_cell.angle_gamma   90.00
#
_symmetry.space_group_name_H-M   'P 1'
#
loop_
_entity.id
_entity.type
_entity.pdbx_description
1 polymer ?
#
loop_
_entity_poly.entity_id
_entity_poly.type
_entity_poly.pdbx_seq_one_letter_code
_entity_poly.pdbx_strand_id
1 'polypeptide(L)'
;MEDEDKREDVQTESVIEETSVDTPKKVKVGKIAKARSNSKVRLAIILVLMAIVAGLFIFWGKARIFLAGIFVALLLALGLEVSGNDWDLGKLIETGSLSESKVEKTESGRWLIDDRCKKEAVNCDNFEYQEDAQGMFEYCGGPESDVHGLDGDDDGEVCEALPSNQ
;
A
#
# COMPACT_ATOMS: atom_id res chain seq x y z
N MET A 1 59.62 -5.41 -11.82
CA MET A 1 58.62 -4.35 -11.59
C MET A 1 57.73 -4.30 -12.82
N GLU A 2 57.14 -5.41 -13.25
CA GLU A 2 56.16 -6.30 -12.57
C GLU A 2 54.94 -5.49 -12.11
N ASP A 3 53.68 -5.80 -12.42
CA ASP A 3 53.00 -6.74 -13.34
C ASP A 3 51.54 -6.23 -13.42
N GLU A 4 50.79 -6.74 -14.39
CA GLU A 4 49.35 -6.52 -14.63
C GLU A 4 48.45 -6.92 -13.42
N ASP A 5 47.33 -6.22 -13.18
CA ASP A 5 46.04 -6.88 -12.86
C ASP A 5 44.81 -5.95 -13.07
N LYS A 6 43.70 -6.58 -13.47
CA LYS A 6 42.44 -6.09 -14.01
C LYS A 6 41.35 -6.05 -12.94
N ARG A 7 40.53 -4.98 -12.85
CA ARG A 7 39.15 -5.06 -12.28
C ARG A 7 38.24 -3.87 -12.69
N GLU A 8 37.54 -4.06 -13.80
CA GLU A 8 36.09 -3.85 -14.04
C GLU A 8 35.23 -3.95 -12.73
N ASP A 9 34.22 -3.15 -12.36
CA ASP A 9 33.24 -2.34 -13.08
C ASP A 9 32.45 -1.37 -12.14
N VAL A 10 31.65 -0.52 -12.78
CA VAL A 10 30.37 0.12 -12.38
C VAL A 10 30.41 1.38 -11.51
N GLN A 11 30.38 2.48 -12.25
CA GLN A 11 30.13 3.86 -11.88
C GLN A 11 28.80 4.02 -11.13
N THR A 12 28.92 4.45 -9.87
CA THR A 12 27.82 5.04 -9.11
C THR A 12 27.73 6.49 -9.54
N GLU A 13 26.73 6.85 -10.33
CA GLU A 13 26.46 8.24 -10.65
C GLU A 13 25.04 8.61 -10.25
N SER A 14 25.01 9.59 -9.36
CA SER A 14 23.89 10.40 -8.92
C SER A 14 23.06 10.93 -10.08
N VAL A 15 21.77 10.64 -10.10
CA VAL A 15 20.80 11.49 -10.80
C VAL A 15 19.56 11.63 -9.92
N ILE A 16 19.42 12.84 -9.38
CA ILE A 16 18.15 13.45 -9.02
C ILE A 16 17.36 13.49 -10.33
N GLU A 17 16.33 12.66 -10.47
CA GLU A 17 15.39 12.79 -11.59
C GLU A 17 14.07 13.30 -11.02
N GLU A 18 13.81 14.54 -11.39
CA GLU A 18 12.62 15.28 -11.06
C GLU A 18 11.38 14.53 -11.51
N THR A 19 10.38 14.59 -10.64
CA THR A 19 8.96 14.46 -10.92
C THR A 19 8.59 15.12 -12.25
N SER A 20 8.57 14.34 -13.31
CA SER A 20 7.61 14.48 -14.40
C SER A 20 6.67 13.30 -14.32
N VAL A 21 5.42 13.61 -14.02
CA VAL A 21 4.26 12.74 -14.17
C VAL A 21 4.27 12.23 -15.61
N ASP A 22 4.81 11.04 -15.82
CA ASP A 22 4.71 10.33 -17.08
C ASP A 22 4.07 8.96 -16.78
N THR A 23 2.89 8.81 -17.36
CA THR A 23 2.09 7.61 -17.63
C THR A 23 2.42 6.27 -16.93
N PRO A 24 1.40 5.47 -16.55
CA PRO A 24 1.56 4.25 -15.77
C PRO A 24 2.37 3.19 -16.52
N LYS A 25 3.70 3.20 -16.35
CA LYS A 25 4.58 2.13 -16.81
C LYS A 25 4.14 0.87 -16.06
N LYS A 26 3.50 -0.08 -16.75
CA LYS A 26 3.12 -1.40 -16.19
C LYS A 26 4.38 -2.05 -15.63
N VAL A 27 4.62 -1.85 -14.33
CA VAL A 27 5.57 -2.64 -13.57
C VAL A 27 5.07 -4.08 -13.73
N LYS A 28 5.84 -4.94 -14.40
CA LYS A 28 5.57 -6.37 -14.39
C LYS A 28 5.66 -6.79 -12.94
N VAL A 29 4.52 -6.81 -12.26
CA VAL A 29 4.38 -7.20 -10.86
C VAL A 29 4.97 -8.59 -10.78
N GLY A 30 6.22 -8.67 -10.32
CA GLY A 30 6.95 -9.93 -10.24
C GLY A 30 6.13 -10.90 -9.40
N LYS A 31 6.31 -12.21 -9.61
CA LYS A 31 5.61 -13.25 -8.83
C LYS A 31 5.66 -12.99 -7.32
N ILE A 32 6.74 -12.37 -6.86
CA ILE A 32 6.98 -11.96 -5.46
C ILE A 32 6.01 -10.85 -4.99
N ALA A 33 5.69 -9.87 -5.83
CA ALA A 33 4.77 -8.79 -5.49
C ALA A 33 3.31 -9.26 -5.45
N LYS A 34 2.93 -10.19 -6.34
CA LYS A 34 1.62 -10.87 -6.30
C LYS A 34 1.48 -11.83 -5.12
N ALA A 35 2.59 -12.43 -4.67
CA ALA A 35 2.62 -13.23 -3.44
C ALA A 35 2.54 -12.36 -2.18
N ARG A 36 3.18 -11.17 -2.19
CA ARG A 36 3.17 -10.21 -1.07
C ARG A 36 1.80 -9.55 -0.84
N SER A 37 1.00 -9.38 -1.90
CA SER A 37 -0.33 -8.79 -1.80
C SER A 37 -1.40 -9.76 -1.29
N ASN A 38 -1.07 -11.05 -1.18
CA ASN A 38 -2.00 -12.05 -0.69
C ASN A 38 -1.92 -12.17 0.84
N SER A 39 -2.97 -11.73 1.54
CA SER A 39 -3.09 -11.84 3.00
C SER A 39 -2.96 -13.28 3.50
N LYS A 40 -3.39 -14.28 2.71
CA LYS A 40 -3.25 -15.69 3.07
C LYS A 40 -1.78 -16.15 3.06
N VAL A 41 -0.94 -15.57 2.22
CA VAL A 41 0.50 -15.90 2.15
C VAL A 41 1.22 -15.34 3.37
N ARG A 42 0.93 -14.09 3.75
CA ARG A 42 1.48 -13.48 4.98
C ARG A 42 1.11 -14.29 6.22
N LEU A 43 -0.18 -14.65 6.35
CA LEU A 43 -0.66 -15.51 7.43
C LEU A 43 0.06 -16.87 7.45
N ALA A 44 0.20 -17.53 6.28
CA ALA A 44 0.89 -18.81 6.19
C ALA A 44 2.37 -18.71 6.61
N ILE A 45 3.06 -17.64 6.25
CA ILE A 45 4.46 -17.40 6.66
C ILE A 45 4.55 -17.24 8.18
N ILE A 46 3.67 -16.44 8.80
CA ILE A 46 3.68 -16.23 10.26
C ILE A 46 3.43 -17.57 10.99
N LEU A 47 2.50 -18.39 10.52
CA LEU A 47 2.22 -19.70 11.11
C LEU A 47 3.42 -20.66 11.00
N VAL A 48 4.11 -20.67 9.86
CA VAL A 48 5.34 -21.47 9.67
C VAL A 48 6.44 -21.01 10.62
N LEU A 49 6.65 -19.69 10.75
CA LEU A 49 7.63 -19.13 11.68
C LEU A 49 7.34 -19.48 13.13
N MET A 50 6.07 -19.43 13.55
CA MET A 50 5.64 -19.85 14.88
C MET A 50 5.95 -21.31 15.17
N ALA A 51 5.71 -22.21 14.21
CA ALA A 51 6.02 -23.63 14.36
C ALA A 51 7.52 -23.88 14.52
N ILE A 52 8.36 -23.15 13.77
CA ILE A 52 9.83 -23.22 13.89
C ILE A 52 10.28 -22.74 15.27
N VAL A 53 9.80 -21.57 15.71
CA VAL A 53 10.14 -21.00 17.03
C VAL A 53 9.69 -21.93 18.15
N ALA A 54 8.49 -22.52 18.07
CA ALA A 54 8.01 -23.50 19.03
C ALA A 54 8.88 -24.77 19.08
N GLY A 55 9.30 -25.29 17.92
CA GLY A 55 10.24 -26.42 17.85
C GLY A 55 11.60 -26.10 18.48
N LEU A 56 12.16 -24.92 18.19
CA LEU A 56 13.40 -24.43 18.79
C LEU A 56 13.27 -24.22 20.31
N PHE A 57 12.11 -23.79 20.80
CA PHE A 57 11.85 -23.59 22.22
C PHE A 57 11.90 -24.90 23.03
N ILE A 58 11.41 -25.99 22.43
CA ILE A 58 11.47 -27.35 23.01
C ILE A 58 12.92 -27.85 23.04
N PHE A 59 13.67 -27.66 21.95
CA PHE A 59 15.01 -28.24 21.77
C PHE A 59 16.14 -27.42 22.41
N TRP A 60 16.01 -26.09 22.51
CA TRP A 60 17.10 -25.18 22.89
C TRP A 60 16.81 -24.45 24.22
N GLY A 61 16.96 -25.18 25.32
CA GLY A 61 16.61 -24.72 26.68
C GLY A 61 17.29 -23.43 27.15
N LYS A 62 18.52 -23.18 26.68
CA LYS A 62 19.31 -22.01 27.06
C LYS A 62 18.82 -20.71 26.41
N ALA A 63 18.13 -20.81 25.28
CA ALA A 63 17.61 -19.65 24.54
C ALA A 63 16.13 -19.38 24.81
N ARG A 64 15.48 -20.10 25.73
CA ARG A 64 14.02 -20.02 25.98
C ARG A 64 13.53 -18.62 26.29
N ILE A 65 14.27 -17.83 27.08
CA ILE A 65 13.86 -16.45 27.42
C ILE A 65 13.87 -15.56 26.18
N PHE A 66 14.89 -15.68 25.33
CA PHE A 66 14.98 -14.94 24.08
C PHE A 66 13.89 -15.38 23.08
N LEU A 67 13.68 -16.69 22.93
CA LEU A 67 12.63 -17.25 22.08
C LEU A 67 11.23 -16.89 22.56
N ALA A 68 11.00 -16.79 23.87
CA ALA A 68 9.73 -16.33 24.44
C ALA A 68 9.42 -14.88 24.04
N GLY A 69 10.43 -13.99 24.08
CA GLY A 69 10.27 -12.60 23.61
C GLY A 69 9.89 -12.52 22.13
N ILE A 70 10.58 -13.28 21.28
CA ILE A 70 10.25 -13.37 19.84
C ILE A 70 8.84 -13.94 19.63
N PHE A 71 8.47 -14.98 20.37
CA PHE A 71 7.16 -15.60 20.26
C PHE A 71 6.03 -14.62 20.62
N VAL A 72 6.21 -13.81 21.67
CA VAL A 72 5.26 -12.74 22.03
C VAL A 72 5.16 -11.70 20.91
N ALA A 73 6.28 -11.27 20.33
CA ALA A 73 6.28 -10.32 19.21
C ALA A 73 5.56 -10.89 17.97
N LEU A 74 5.79 -12.18 17.65
CA LEU A 74 5.09 -12.86 16.56
C LEU A 74 3.59 -13.02 16.84
N LEU A 75 3.18 -13.23 18.10
CA LEU A 75 1.76 -13.33 18.46
C LEU A 75 1.05 -11.99 18.27
N LEU A 76 1.71 -10.89 18.62
CA LEU A 76 1.20 -9.55 18.34
C LEU A 76 1.04 -9.35 16.83
N ALA A 77 2.06 -9.68 16.04
CA ALA A 77 1.99 -9.59 14.58
C ALA A 77 0.88 -10.47 13.98
N LEU A 78 0.70 -11.69 14.49
CA LEU A 78 -0.39 -12.59 14.09
C LEU A 78 -1.76 -11.99 14.44
N GLY A 79 -1.89 -11.38 15.62
CA GLY A 79 -3.11 -10.69 16.05
C GLY A 79 -3.49 -9.57 15.08
N LEU A 80 -2.52 -8.76 14.65
CA LEU A 80 -2.73 -7.72 13.65
C LEU A 80 -3.15 -8.32 12.30
N GLU A 81 -2.46 -9.37 11.82
CA GLU A 81 -2.76 -10.00 10.52
C GLU A 81 -4.16 -10.68 10.49
N VAL A 82 -4.55 -11.38 11.55
CA VAL A 82 -5.85 -12.07 11.66
C VAL A 82 -6.99 -11.09 11.84
N SER A 83 -6.77 -9.98 12.55
CA SER A 83 -7.81 -8.98 12.78
C SER A 83 -8.28 -8.30 11.50
N GLY A 84 -7.50 -8.37 10.41
CA GLY A 84 -7.84 -7.74 9.13
C GLY A 84 -8.00 -6.22 9.21
N ASN A 85 -7.68 -5.62 10.36
CA ASN A 85 -7.84 -4.20 10.62
C ASN A 85 -6.55 -3.49 10.22
N ASP A 86 -6.66 -2.58 9.26
CA ASP A 86 -5.65 -1.56 9.02
C ASP A 86 -6.00 -0.39 9.94
N TRP A 87 -5.24 -0.28 11.03
CA TRP A 87 -5.39 0.79 12.01
C TRP A 87 -4.49 1.92 11.55
N ASP A 88 -5.10 3.05 11.16
CA ASP A 88 -4.33 4.21 10.71
C ASP A 88 -3.59 4.84 11.89
N LEU A 89 -2.27 4.66 11.92
CA LEU A 89 -1.41 5.19 12.98
C LEU A 89 -1.39 6.72 13.00
N GLY A 90 -1.62 7.38 11.86
CA GLY A 90 -1.72 8.84 11.78
C GLY A 90 -2.97 9.33 12.51
N LYS A 91 -4.14 8.79 12.16
CA LYS A 91 -5.39 9.15 12.84
C LYS A 91 -5.40 8.76 14.32
N LEU A 92 -4.73 7.66 14.71
CA LEU A 92 -4.58 7.30 16.12
C LEU A 92 -3.80 8.36 16.90
N ILE A 93 -2.73 8.90 16.31
CA ILE A 93 -1.91 9.92 16.95
C ILE A 93 -2.67 11.25 17.03
N GLU A 94 -3.48 11.56 16.03
CA GLU A 94 -4.27 12.80 15.97
C GLU A 94 -5.48 12.78 16.92
N THR A 95 -6.25 11.69 16.92
CA THR A 95 -7.54 11.62 17.64
C THR A 95 -7.44 10.90 18.99
N GLY A 96 -6.42 10.07 19.18
CA GLY A 96 -6.32 9.17 20.34
C GLY A 96 -7.39 8.07 20.40
N SER A 97 -8.20 7.92 19.34
CA SER A 97 -9.37 7.04 19.32
C SER A 97 -9.16 5.80 18.44
N LEU A 98 -9.17 4.64 19.08
CA LEU A 98 -9.04 3.33 18.43
C LEU A 98 -10.19 3.07 17.43
N SER A 99 -11.42 3.45 17.75
CA SER A 99 -12.57 3.23 16.87
C SER A 99 -12.56 4.10 15.62
N GLU A 100 -11.98 5.30 15.70
CA GLU A 100 -11.99 6.32 14.65
C GLU A 100 -10.83 6.14 13.65
N SER A 101 -9.78 5.45 14.09
CA SER A 101 -8.64 5.04 13.25
C SER A 101 -8.86 3.79 12.40
N LYS A 102 -10.04 3.16 12.48
CA LYS A 102 -10.32 1.96 11.71
C LYS A 102 -10.57 2.33 10.26
N VAL A 103 -9.68 1.94 9.36
CA VAL A 103 -9.84 2.17 7.92
C VAL A 103 -10.75 1.08 7.35
N GLU A 104 -11.87 1.47 6.78
CA GLU A 104 -12.74 0.58 6.03
C GLU A 104 -12.18 0.34 4.62
N LYS A 105 -12.33 -0.89 4.14
CA LYS A 105 -12.07 -1.24 2.73
C LYS A 105 -13.31 -0.96 1.91
N THR A 106 -13.11 -0.43 0.72
CA THR A 106 -14.12 -0.45 -0.34
C THR A 106 -14.42 -1.90 -0.76
N GLU A 107 -15.54 -2.15 -1.43
CA GLU A 107 -15.89 -3.47 -1.98
C GLU A 107 -14.82 -3.99 -2.97
N SER A 108 -14.06 -3.08 -3.58
CA SER A 108 -12.91 -3.36 -4.46
C SER A 108 -11.60 -3.68 -3.71
N GLY A 109 -11.60 -3.68 -2.37
CA GLY A 109 -10.45 -4.06 -1.54
C GLY A 109 -9.36 -3.00 -1.41
N ARG A 110 -9.68 -1.74 -1.75
CA ARG A 110 -8.79 -0.58 -1.62
C ARG A 110 -8.92 0.03 -0.22
N TRP A 111 -7.80 0.46 0.34
CA TRP A 111 -7.76 1.18 1.62
C TRP A 111 -7.97 2.67 1.37
N LEU A 112 -8.99 3.26 2.00
CA LEU A 112 -9.24 4.70 1.97
C LEU A 112 -8.33 5.39 2.99
N ILE A 113 -7.03 5.43 2.68
CA ILE A 113 -6.01 6.14 3.49
C ILE A 113 -6.06 7.65 3.23
N ASP A 114 -6.72 8.04 2.13
CA ASP A 114 -6.82 9.40 1.67
C ASP A 114 -8.28 9.87 1.77
N ASP A 115 -8.51 10.94 2.53
CA ASP A 115 -9.81 11.59 2.67
C ASP A 115 -10.35 12.14 1.34
N ARG A 116 -9.47 12.27 0.34
CA ARG A 116 -9.83 12.69 -1.02
C ARG A 116 -10.83 11.77 -1.71
N CYS A 117 -10.92 10.48 -1.37
CA CYS A 117 -11.93 9.55 -1.91
C CYS A 117 -13.14 9.37 -0.98
N LYS A 118 -13.37 10.28 -0.04
CA LYS A 118 -14.58 10.27 0.77
C LYS A 118 -15.76 10.76 -0.07
N LYS A 119 -16.93 10.15 0.12
CA LYS A 119 -18.15 10.49 -0.62
C LYS A 119 -18.40 12.00 -0.62
N GLU A 120 -18.63 12.57 -1.81
CA GLU A 120 -18.92 13.99 -2.05
C GLU A 120 -17.84 14.97 -1.52
N ALA A 121 -16.59 14.52 -1.31
CA ALA A 121 -15.51 15.40 -0.87
C ALA A 121 -15.07 16.44 -1.92
N VAL A 122 -15.24 16.11 -3.20
CA VAL A 122 -14.91 16.95 -4.35
C VAL A 122 -16.01 16.86 -5.41
N ASN A 123 -16.16 17.91 -6.21
CA ASN A 123 -17.04 17.99 -7.36
C ASN A 123 -16.32 18.66 -8.55
N CYS A 124 -16.98 18.82 -9.70
CA CYS A 124 -16.37 19.42 -10.89
C CYS A 124 -15.88 20.87 -10.68
N ASP A 125 -16.47 21.64 -9.75
CA ASP A 125 -16.03 23.01 -9.46
C ASP A 125 -14.68 23.05 -8.71
N ASN A 126 -14.23 21.92 -8.17
CA ASN A 126 -12.92 21.81 -7.52
C ASN A 126 -11.75 21.69 -8.51
N PHE A 127 -12.02 21.48 -9.80
CA PHE A 127 -11.01 21.24 -10.81
C PHE A 127 -11.00 22.37 -11.84
N GLU A 128 -9.80 22.78 -12.24
CA GLU A 128 -9.63 23.76 -13.31
C GLU A 128 -9.70 23.10 -14.69
N TYR A 129 -9.27 21.83 -14.78
CA TYR A 129 -9.18 21.08 -16.02
C TYR A 129 -9.88 19.72 -15.95
N GLN A 130 -10.39 19.26 -17.09
CA GLN A 130 -11.10 17.98 -17.21
C GLN A 130 -10.18 16.80 -16.87
N GLU A 131 -8.92 16.84 -17.28
CA GLU A 131 -7.96 15.76 -17.07
C GLU A 131 -7.63 15.56 -15.58
N ASP A 132 -7.64 16.63 -14.79
CA ASP A 132 -7.42 16.57 -13.34
C ASP A 132 -8.61 15.90 -12.63
N ALA A 133 -9.83 16.23 -13.06
CA ALA A 133 -11.05 15.59 -12.58
C ALA A 133 -11.08 14.09 -12.96
N GLN A 134 -10.72 13.77 -14.20
CA GLN A 134 -10.60 12.38 -14.69
C GLN A 134 -9.57 11.59 -13.89
N GLY A 135 -8.42 12.21 -13.59
CA GLY A 135 -7.39 11.62 -12.75
C GLY A 135 -7.90 11.29 -11.35
N MET A 136 -8.71 12.16 -10.73
CA MET A 136 -9.32 11.89 -9.44
C MET A 136 -10.38 10.78 -9.52
N PHE A 137 -11.21 10.79 -10.55
CA PHE A 137 -12.21 9.76 -10.80
C PHE A 137 -11.57 8.37 -10.90
N GLU A 138 -10.58 8.20 -11.78
CA GLU A 138 -9.82 6.95 -11.91
C GLU A 138 -9.07 6.57 -10.62
N TYR A 139 -8.52 7.58 -9.93
CA TYR A 139 -7.85 7.38 -8.66
C TYR A 139 -8.80 6.82 -7.60
N CYS A 140 -10.05 7.28 -7.52
CA CYS A 140 -11.00 6.82 -6.51
C CYS A 140 -11.78 5.55 -6.89
N GLY A 141 -11.67 5.07 -8.13
CA GLY A 141 -12.27 3.80 -8.55
C GLY A 141 -12.79 3.79 -9.99
N GLY A 142 -12.89 4.96 -10.61
CA GLY A 142 -13.39 5.13 -11.97
C GLY A 142 -14.85 4.67 -12.09
N PRO A 143 -15.26 4.15 -13.27
CA PRO A 143 -16.65 3.77 -13.55
C PRO A 143 -17.18 2.64 -12.65
N GLU A 144 -16.30 1.84 -12.04
CA GLU A 144 -16.73 0.82 -11.09
C GLU A 144 -17.17 1.41 -9.74
N SER A 145 -16.79 2.65 -9.44
CA SER A 145 -16.99 3.28 -8.13
C SER A 145 -16.86 4.81 -8.24
N ASP A 146 -17.88 5.47 -8.77
CA ASP A 146 -18.00 6.94 -8.73
C ASP A 146 -18.40 7.43 -7.33
N VAL A 147 -17.40 7.55 -6.46
CA VAL A 147 -17.62 7.97 -5.06
C VAL A 147 -18.01 9.46 -4.94
N HIS A 148 -17.64 10.25 -5.94
CA HIS A 148 -17.80 11.70 -5.92
C HIS A 148 -19.01 12.18 -6.73
N GLY A 149 -19.57 11.34 -7.60
CA GLY A 149 -20.61 11.76 -8.52
C GLY A 149 -20.07 12.67 -9.62
N LEU A 150 -18.83 12.42 -10.07
CA LEU A 150 -18.20 13.23 -11.13
C LEU A 150 -18.65 12.79 -12.52
N ASP A 151 -19.09 11.53 -12.67
CA ASP A 151 -19.64 10.94 -13.89
C ASP A 151 -21.16 10.85 -13.76
N GLY A 152 -21.87 11.92 -14.14
CA GLY A 152 -23.31 12.02 -13.91
C GLY A 152 -24.15 11.16 -14.85
N ASP A 153 -23.60 10.80 -16.00
CA ASP A 153 -24.21 10.04 -17.09
C ASP A 153 -23.61 8.64 -17.30
N ASP A 154 -22.68 8.24 -16.44
CA ASP A 154 -22.07 6.91 -16.34
C ASP A 154 -21.41 6.45 -17.66
N ASP A 155 -20.84 7.38 -18.43
CA ASP A 155 -20.21 7.08 -19.71
C ASP A 155 -18.68 6.89 -19.62
N GLY A 156 -18.11 7.19 -18.44
CA GLY A 156 -16.70 7.05 -18.10
C GLY A 156 -15.86 8.30 -18.30
N GLU A 157 -16.44 9.40 -18.78
CA GLU A 157 -15.80 10.71 -18.93
C GLU A 157 -16.39 11.69 -17.90
N VAL A 158 -15.54 12.23 -17.02
CA VAL A 158 -16.04 13.11 -15.96
C VAL A 158 -15.88 14.59 -16.31
N CYS A 159 -16.80 15.39 -15.77
CA CYS A 159 -16.71 16.86 -15.81
C CYS A 159 -16.40 17.43 -17.20
N GLU A 160 -17.01 16.89 -18.26
CA GLU A 160 -16.75 17.22 -19.67
C GLU A 160 -16.90 18.72 -20.00
N ALA A 161 -17.61 19.47 -19.14
CA ALA A 161 -17.78 20.91 -19.27
C ALA A 161 -16.51 21.72 -18.95
N LEU A 162 -15.51 21.12 -18.31
CA LEU A 162 -14.24 21.75 -17.97
C LEU A 162 -13.31 21.87 -19.20
N PRO A 163 -12.42 22.86 -19.25
CA PRO A 163 -11.43 22.97 -20.31
C PRO A 163 -10.39 21.84 -20.26
N SER A 164 -9.84 21.49 -21.41
CA SER A 164 -8.71 20.57 -21.53
C SER A 164 -7.39 21.30 -21.26
N ASN A 165 -6.44 20.63 -20.60
CA ASN A 165 -5.10 21.15 -20.29
C ASN A 165 -4.03 20.84 -21.35
N GLN A 166 -4.41 20.34 -22.54
CA GLN A 166 -3.49 20.03 -23.64
C GLN A 166 -3.18 21.19 -24.58
#